data_AF-A0A1I1ZVG1-F1
#
_entry.id   AF-A0A1I1ZVG1-F1
#
_cell.length_a   1.000
_cell.length_b   1.000
_cell.length_c   1.000
_cell.angle_alpha   90.00
_cell.angle_beta   90.00
_cell.angle_gamma   90.00
#
_symmetry.space_group_name_H-M   'P 1'
#
loop_
_entity.id
_entity.type
_entity.pdbx_description
1 polymer ?
#
loop_
_entity_poly.entity_id
_entity_poly.type
_entity_poly.pdbx_seq_one_letter_code
_entity_poly.pdbx_strand_id
1 'polypeptide(L)'
;MLKAMRERFNQKRAEWAVETQQRIEEYAEQTRAQTLKKMQEEEEMNTMLHHEIDKYLDTIHPSFLLNPDVSRSLYQRLLARSQGRTPISLSLTSEMRLALDFYHSDLSIFIRLLEKKGFKWRGNENKFLSALLNKLSENNYRRYMDRYGDFAMEGQSLEEALLKYLEVVEDHNKFESGRIDFLNKYLINKGLLASDYTNKKLKKLVKTVGKLHEDDYKLVRLEKRMQGIG
;
A
#
# COMPACT_ATOMS: atom_id res chain seq x y z
N MET A 1 -17.62 18.65 72.09
CA MET A 1 -16.55 17.79 71.53
C MET A 1 -16.87 17.24 70.14
N LEU A 2 -18.07 16.69 69.89
CA LEU A 2 -18.45 16.12 68.57
C LEU A 2 -18.39 17.10 67.38
N LYS A 3 -18.75 18.39 67.56
CA LYS A 3 -18.69 19.42 66.49
C LYS A 3 -17.26 19.70 66.01
N ALA A 4 -16.33 19.95 66.93
CA ALA A 4 -14.92 20.21 66.60
C ALA A 4 -14.22 19.01 65.95
N MET A 5 -14.63 17.79 66.32
CA MET A 5 -14.11 16.56 65.69
C MET A 5 -14.62 16.40 64.25
N ARG A 6 -15.88 16.79 63.99
CA ARG A 6 -16.50 16.80 62.64
C ARG A 6 -15.89 17.85 61.72
N GLU A 7 -15.57 19.04 62.25
CA GLU A 7 -14.87 20.09 61.50
C GLU A 7 -13.45 19.69 61.11
N ARG A 8 -12.68 19.08 62.02
CA ARG A 8 -11.33 18.54 61.70
C ARG A 8 -11.37 17.43 60.66
N PHE A 9 -12.41 16.58 60.69
CA PHE A 9 -12.57 15.50 59.70
C PHE A 9 -12.93 16.06 58.32
N ASN A 10 -13.77 17.08 58.27
CA ASN A 10 -14.12 17.78 57.03
C ASN A 10 -12.93 18.55 56.44
N GLN A 11 -12.12 19.20 57.27
CA GLN A 11 -10.88 19.86 56.82
C GLN A 11 -9.88 18.87 56.22
N LYS A 12 -9.60 17.74 56.90
CA LYS A 12 -8.73 16.70 56.36
C LYS A 12 -9.26 16.11 55.05
N ARG A 13 -10.58 15.94 54.93
CA ARG A 13 -11.20 15.44 53.70
C ARG A 13 -11.09 16.45 52.55
N ALA A 14 -11.18 17.75 52.84
CA ALA A 14 -10.97 18.81 51.85
C ALA A 14 -9.50 18.89 51.41
N GLU A 15 -8.55 18.81 52.35
CA GLU A 15 -7.11 18.73 52.06
C GLU A 15 -6.78 17.54 51.17
N TRP A 16 -7.30 16.34 51.50
CA TRP A 16 -7.13 15.15 50.66
C TRP A 16 -7.78 15.28 49.29
N ALA A 17 -8.92 15.95 49.18
CA ALA A 17 -9.55 16.19 47.89
C ALA A 17 -8.69 17.11 47.00
N VAL A 18 -8.10 18.15 47.58
CA VAL A 18 -7.18 19.07 46.87
C VAL A 18 -5.91 18.35 46.44
N GLU A 19 -5.27 17.58 47.34
CA GLU A 19 -4.08 16.80 46.99
C GLU A 19 -4.37 15.73 45.92
N THR A 20 -5.53 15.09 45.98
CA THR A 20 -5.93 14.10 44.97
C THR A 20 -6.20 14.77 43.63
N GLN A 21 -6.84 15.94 43.63
CA GLN A 21 -7.10 16.73 42.43
C GLN A 21 -5.78 17.16 41.77
N GLN A 22 -4.82 17.67 42.55
CA GLN A 22 -3.50 18.04 42.05
C GLN A 22 -2.75 16.86 41.44
N ARG A 23 -2.77 15.69 42.08
CA ARG A 23 -2.15 14.47 41.52
C ARG A 23 -2.80 14.01 40.23
N ILE A 24 -4.13 14.14 40.11
CA ILE A 24 -4.87 13.81 38.88
C ILE A 24 -4.47 14.77 37.75
N GLU A 25 -4.37 16.06 38.05
CA GLU A 25 -3.96 17.08 37.07
C GLU A 25 -2.51 16.89 36.61
N GLU A 26 -1.57 16.68 37.52
CA GLU A 26 -0.16 16.39 37.20
C GLU A 26 -0.04 15.11 36.35
N TYR A 27 -0.77 14.05 36.70
CA TYR A 27 -0.76 12.81 35.92
C TYR A 27 -1.37 13.01 34.53
N ALA A 28 -2.44 13.79 34.42
CA ALA A 28 -3.06 14.12 33.14
C ALA A 28 -2.12 14.95 32.25
N GLU A 29 -1.41 15.93 32.82
CA GLU A 29 -0.42 16.74 32.11
C GLU A 29 0.78 15.92 31.64
N GLN A 30 1.33 15.07 32.50
CA GLN A 30 2.42 14.15 32.14
C GLN A 30 1.98 13.19 31.02
N THR A 31 0.76 12.65 31.12
CA THR A 31 0.20 11.76 30.08
C THR A 31 0.05 12.50 28.76
N ARG A 32 -0.45 13.75 28.77
CA ARG A 32 -0.58 14.58 27.57
C ARG A 32 0.77 14.87 26.94
N ALA A 33 1.76 15.29 27.74
CA ALA A 33 3.11 15.57 27.26
C ALA A 33 3.78 14.33 26.66
N GLN A 34 3.65 13.17 27.31
CA GLN A 34 4.18 11.90 26.79
C GLN A 34 3.48 11.47 25.50
N THR A 35 2.16 11.65 25.42
CA THR A 35 1.38 11.32 24.22
C THR A 35 1.82 12.20 23.06
N LEU A 36 1.95 13.51 23.28
CA LEU A 36 2.35 14.46 22.26
C LEU A 36 3.77 14.17 21.75
N LYS A 37 4.70 13.84 22.66
CA LYS A 37 6.06 13.44 22.28
C LYS A 37 6.07 12.17 21.43
N LYS A 38 5.29 11.15 21.80
CA LYS A 38 5.16 9.92 21.01
C LYS A 38 4.58 10.18 19.62
N MET A 39 3.57 11.06 19.53
CA MET A 39 3.00 11.44 18.24
C MET A 39 4.03 12.12 17.34
N GLN A 40 4.84 13.04 17.87
CA GLN A 40 5.91 13.69 17.12
C GLN A 40 6.97 12.68 16.63
N GLU A 41 7.44 11.79 17.51
CA GLU A 41 8.38 10.73 17.13
C GLU A 41 7.81 9.81 16.04
N GLU A 42 6.52 9.48 16.10
CA GLU A 42 5.84 8.66 15.10
C GLU A 42 5.68 9.36 13.76
N GLU A 43 5.42 10.67 13.76
CA GLU A 43 5.27 11.51 12.57
C GLU A 43 6.61 11.71 11.86
N GLU A 44 7.68 11.99 12.61
CA GLU A 44 9.04 12.07 12.09
C GLU A 44 9.47 10.74 11.45
N MET A 45 9.22 9.63 12.16
CA MET A 45 9.51 8.29 11.63
C MET A 45 8.69 8.00 10.37
N ASN A 46 7.43 8.42 10.32
CA ASN A 46 6.58 8.23 9.14
C ASN A 46 7.08 9.04 7.95
N THR A 47 7.45 10.29 8.19
CA THR A 47 7.99 11.19 7.16
C THR A 47 9.30 10.64 6.58
N MET A 48 10.21 10.19 7.45
CA MET A 48 11.45 9.53 7.02
C MET A 48 11.17 8.27 6.20
N LEU A 49 10.25 7.41 6.68
CA LEU A 49 9.87 6.18 6.00
C LEU A 49 9.36 6.46 4.58
N HIS A 50 8.39 7.37 4.43
CA HIS A 50 7.81 7.71 3.14
C HIS A 50 8.86 8.31 2.18
N HIS A 51 9.71 9.21 2.68
CA HIS A 51 10.78 9.81 1.88
C HIS A 51 11.77 8.79 1.35
N GLU A 52 12.17 7.82 2.18
CA GLU A 52 13.11 6.78 1.77
C GLU A 52 12.46 5.76 0.82
N ILE A 53 11.18 5.45 1.01
CA ILE A 53 10.41 4.62 0.08
C ILE A 53 10.32 5.29 -1.29
N ASP A 54 10.02 6.60 -1.35
CA ASP A 54 9.92 7.33 -2.60
C ASP A 54 11.24 7.27 -3.37
N LYS A 55 12.37 7.60 -2.73
CA LYS A 55 13.71 7.48 -3.33
C LYS A 55 14.03 6.08 -3.81
N TYR A 56 13.65 5.06 -3.03
CA TYR A 56 13.89 3.68 -3.41
C TYR A 56 13.10 3.29 -4.65
N LEU A 57 11.83 3.65 -4.70
CA LEU A 57 10.94 3.37 -5.84
C LEU A 57 11.23 4.22 -7.09
N ASP A 58 11.98 5.31 -6.97
CA ASP A 58 12.51 6.04 -8.13
C ASP A 58 13.63 5.25 -8.84
N THR A 59 14.36 4.41 -8.10
CA THR A 59 15.45 3.60 -8.65
C THR A 59 14.99 2.25 -9.19
N ILE A 60 13.91 1.69 -8.63
CA ILE A 60 13.38 0.38 -9.00
C ILE A 60 11.86 0.38 -9.08
N HIS A 61 11.28 -0.45 -9.96
CA HIS A 61 9.81 -0.54 -10.11
C HIS A 61 9.29 -1.98 -9.97
N PRO A 62 9.21 -2.52 -8.74
CA PRO A 62 8.85 -3.92 -8.49
C PRO A 62 7.33 -4.16 -8.60
N SER A 63 6.71 -3.91 -9.76
CA SER A 63 5.26 -3.94 -9.95
C SER A 63 4.61 -5.31 -9.70
N PHE A 64 5.39 -6.40 -9.66
CA PHE A 64 4.91 -7.73 -9.26
C PHE A 64 4.46 -7.78 -7.79
N LEU A 65 4.95 -6.87 -6.94
CA LEU A 65 4.50 -6.75 -5.54
C LEU A 65 3.04 -6.30 -5.42
N LEU A 66 2.46 -5.72 -6.48
CA LEU A 66 1.05 -5.34 -6.53
C LEU A 66 0.12 -6.56 -6.66
N ASN A 67 0.68 -7.77 -6.81
CA ASN A 67 -0.08 -9.00 -6.63
C ASN A 67 -0.35 -9.25 -5.13
N PRO A 68 -1.62 -9.38 -4.70
CA PRO A 68 -1.97 -9.65 -3.31
C PRO A 68 -1.32 -10.91 -2.71
N ASP A 69 -1.11 -11.95 -3.52
CA ASP A 69 -0.52 -13.21 -3.04
C ASP A 69 0.99 -13.02 -2.78
N VAL A 70 1.65 -12.19 -3.60
CA VAL A 70 3.07 -11.85 -3.48
C VAL A 70 3.30 -10.91 -2.29
N SER A 71 2.51 -9.84 -2.17
CA SER A 71 2.63 -8.90 -1.04
C SER A 71 2.35 -9.57 0.30
N ARG A 72 1.38 -10.51 0.35
CA ARG A 72 1.15 -11.33 1.54
C ARG A 72 2.34 -12.22 1.89
N SER A 73 2.98 -12.83 0.89
CA SER A 73 4.20 -13.61 1.13
C SER A 73 5.34 -12.73 1.65
N LEU A 74 5.52 -11.54 1.07
CA LEU A 74 6.50 -10.58 1.56
C LEU A 74 6.22 -10.15 3.00
N TYR A 75 4.97 -9.87 3.35
CA TYR A 75 4.57 -9.56 4.72
C TYR A 75 4.97 -10.67 5.71
N GLN A 76 4.67 -11.93 5.38
CA GLN A 76 5.04 -13.07 6.22
C GLN A 76 6.55 -13.19 6.40
N ARG A 77 7.34 -12.84 5.38
CA ARG A 77 8.81 -12.82 5.46
C ARG A 77 9.32 -11.71 6.36
N LEU A 78 8.77 -10.50 6.25
CA LEU A 78 9.11 -9.38 7.13
C LEU A 78 8.80 -9.72 8.59
N LEU A 79 7.63 -10.32 8.84
CA LEU A 79 7.22 -10.77 10.17
C LEU A 79 8.13 -11.88 10.71
N ALA A 80 8.48 -12.87 9.88
CA ALA A 80 9.41 -13.92 10.29
C ALA A 80 10.78 -13.33 10.64
N ARG A 81 11.30 -12.41 9.81
CA ARG A 81 12.56 -11.70 10.04
C ARG A 81 12.55 -10.96 11.37
N SER A 82 11.52 -10.17 11.66
CA SER A 82 11.46 -9.39 12.91
C SER A 82 11.35 -10.26 14.16
N GLN A 83 10.85 -11.49 14.00
CA GLN A 83 10.80 -12.52 15.04
C GLN A 83 12.06 -13.41 15.10
N GLY A 84 13.06 -13.20 14.23
CA GLY A 84 14.25 -14.05 14.15
C GLY A 84 13.98 -15.46 13.62
N ARG A 85 12.88 -15.66 12.89
CA ARG A 85 12.46 -16.93 12.31
C ARG A 85 12.74 -16.98 10.80
N THR A 86 12.97 -18.18 10.27
CA THR A 86 13.01 -18.41 8.83
C THR A 86 11.59 -18.60 8.30
N PRO A 87 11.16 -17.83 7.27
CA PRO A 87 9.85 -18.00 6.67
C PRO A 87 9.80 -19.28 5.83
N ILE A 88 8.77 -20.11 6.04
CA ILE A 88 8.48 -21.28 5.21
C ILE A 88 7.42 -20.85 4.18
N SER A 89 7.76 -20.90 2.90
CA SER A 89 6.82 -20.62 1.81
C SER A 89 6.51 -21.90 1.05
N LEU A 90 5.23 -22.30 1.02
CA LEU A 90 4.75 -23.57 0.47
C LEU A 90 4.23 -23.49 -0.99
N SER A 91 4.25 -22.31 -1.63
CA SER A 91 3.84 -22.15 -3.02
C SER A 91 4.81 -21.25 -3.80
N LEU A 92 5.17 -21.68 -5.03
CA LEU A 92 6.16 -21.04 -5.88
C LEU A 92 5.57 -20.70 -7.24
N THR A 93 4.82 -19.60 -7.33
CA THR A 93 4.52 -18.98 -8.65
C THR A 93 5.78 -18.28 -9.19
N SER A 94 5.80 -17.93 -10.48
CA SER A 94 6.92 -17.17 -11.07
C SER A 94 7.13 -15.81 -10.40
N GLU A 95 6.05 -15.07 -10.10
CA GLU A 95 6.12 -13.80 -9.37
C GLU A 95 6.58 -13.98 -7.92
N MET A 96 6.28 -15.12 -7.28
CA MET A 96 6.80 -15.43 -5.94
C MET A 96 8.30 -15.72 -5.95
N ARG A 97 8.84 -16.32 -7.03
CA ARG A 97 10.29 -16.45 -7.22
C ARG A 97 10.95 -15.09 -7.42
N LEU A 98 10.39 -14.23 -8.28
CA LEU A 98 10.87 -12.86 -8.44
C LEU A 98 10.85 -12.09 -7.12
N ALA A 99 9.80 -12.26 -6.31
CA ALA A 99 9.72 -11.62 -4.99
C ALA A 99 10.72 -12.18 -3.99
N LEU A 100 11.06 -13.47 -4.07
CA LEU A 100 12.12 -14.08 -3.26
C LEU A 100 13.48 -13.49 -3.64
N ASP A 101 13.80 -13.46 -4.93
CA ASP A 101 15.06 -12.92 -5.43
C ASP A 101 15.18 -11.44 -5.07
N PHE A 102 14.11 -10.66 -5.31
CA PHE A 102 14.01 -9.25 -4.92
C PHE A 102 14.18 -9.03 -3.41
N TYR A 103 13.60 -9.90 -2.59
CA TYR A 103 13.76 -9.83 -1.14
C TYR A 103 15.22 -10.04 -0.74
N HIS A 104 15.91 -10.99 -1.36
CA HIS A 104 17.30 -11.33 -1.04
C HIS A 104 18.34 -10.41 -1.68
N SER A 105 17.98 -9.69 -2.76
CA SER A 105 18.80 -8.63 -3.35
C SER A 105 18.49 -7.27 -2.71
N ASP A 106 17.77 -6.43 -3.44
CA ASP A 106 17.66 -4.99 -3.26
C ASP A 106 16.89 -4.64 -1.99
N LEU A 107 15.80 -5.38 -1.71
CA LEU A 107 14.96 -5.07 -0.56
C LEU A 107 15.69 -5.38 0.76
N SER A 108 16.53 -6.40 0.82
CA SER A 108 17.32 -6.69 2.03
C SER A 108 18.30 -5.56 2.38
N ILE A 109 18.87 -4.92 1.35
CA ILE A 109 19.79 -3.79 1.48
C ILE A 109 19.01 -2.56 1.93
N PHE A 110 17.87 -2.29 1.30
CA PHE A 110 17.00 -1.18 1.68
C PHE A 110 16.49 -1.31 3.12
N ILE A 111 16.10 -2.51 3.54
CA ILE A 111 15.72 -2.81 4.92
C ILE A 111 16.84 -2.45 5.90
N ARG A 112 18.09 -2.82 5.59
CA ARG A 112 19.27 -2.47 6.42
C ARG A 112 19.54 -0.97 6.43
N LEU A 113 19.28 -0.27 5.33
CA LEU A 113 19.41 1.19 5.26
C LEU A 113 18.40 1.86 6.21
N LEU A 114 17.15 1.39 6.22
CA LEU A 114 16.12 1.89 7.14
C LEU A 114 16.49 1.61 8.61
N GLU A 115 17.02 0.43 8.92
CA GLU A 115 17.53 0.10 10.27
C GLU A 115 18.61 1.09 10.71
N LYS A 116 19.58 1.40 9.83
CA LYS A 116 20.63 2.39 10.11
C LYS A 116 20.09 3.80 10.31
N LYS A 117 18.96 4.14 9.68
CA LYS A 117 18.27 5.43 9.85
C LYS A 117 17.34 5.45 11.06
N GLY A 118 17.33 4.41 11.89
CA GLY A 118 16.58 4.35 13.14
C GLY A 118 15.18 3.74 13.02
N PHE A 119 14.82 3.16 11.87
CA PHE A 119 13.53 2.48 11.72
C PHE A 119 13.46 1.21 12.56
N LYS A 120 12.45 1.12 13.43
CA LYS A 120 12.20 -0.06 14.27
C LYS A 120 11.26 -1.02 13.55
N TRP A 121 11.74 -2.21 13.17
CA TRP A 121 10.92 -3.19 12.45
C TRP A 121 9.80 -3.81 13.26
N ARG A 122 10.09 -4.21 14.50
CA ARG A 122 9.16 -4.96 15.34
C ARG A 122 7.90 -4.15 15.59
N GLY A 123 6.77 -4.61 15.08
CA GLY A 123 5.46 -3.94 15.19
C GLY A 123 5.17 -2.91 14.09
N ASN A 124 6.12 -2.65 13.18
CA ASN A 124 5.96 -1.71 12.07
C ASN A 124 6.02 -2.39 10.68
N GLU A 125 5.99 -3.72 10.61
CA GLU A 125 6.09 -4.48 9.37
C GLU A 125 4.93 -4.16 8.43
N ASN A 126 3.71 -4.07 8.98
CA ASN A 126 2.52 -3.70 8.22
C ASN A 126 2.56 -2.23 7.78
N LYS A 127 3.07 -1.34 8.64
CA LYS A 127 3.23 0.09 8.32
C LYS A 127 4.19 0.27 7.15
N PHE A 128 5.36 -0.37 7.20
CA PHE A 128 6.33 -0.40 6.12
C PHE A 128 5.71 -0.93 4.82
N LEU A 129 5.10 -2.12 4.87
CA LEU A 129 4.58 -2.75 3.67
C LEU A 129 3.43 -1.95 3.05
N SER A 130 2.53 -1.42 3.86
CA SER A 130 1.43 -0.58 3.38
C SER A 130 1.94 0.70 2.73
N ALA A 131 2.90 1.39 3.36
CA ALA A 131 3.54 2.57 2.79
C ALA A 131 4.22 2.26 1.45
N LEU A 132 4.98 1.15 1.38
CA LEU A 132 5.67 0.71 0.17
C LEU A 132 4.69 0.41 -0.97
N LEU A 133 3.63 -0.35 -0.69
CA LEU A 133 2.65 -0.76 -1.70
C LEU A 133 1.81 0.42 -2.18
N ASN A 134 1.43 1.34 -1.29
CA ASN A 134 0.68 2.54 -1.66
C ASN A 134 1.50 3.41 -2.62
N LYS A 135 2.74 3.72 -2.26
CA LYS A 135 3.66 4.51 -3.10
C LYS A 135 3.98 3.80 -4.41
N LEU A 136 4.22 2.49 -4.38
CA LEU A 136 4.44 1.70 -5.59
C LEU A 136 3.23 1.77 -6.52
N SER A 137 2.02 1.63 -5.98
CA SER A 137 0.79 1.66 -6.78
C SER A 137 0.50 3.07 -7.33
N GLU A 138 0.80 4.13 -6.59
CA GLU A 138 0.75 5.51 -7.10
C GLU A 138 1.74 5.75 -8.24
N ASN A 139 3.01 5.38 -8.06
CA ASN A 139 4.05 5.47 -9.10
C ASN A 139 3.69 4.63 -10.32
N ASN A 140 3.14 3.43 -10.10
CA ASN A 140 2.66 2.55 -11.14
C ASN A 140 1.50 3.17 -11.94
N TYR A 141 0.57 3.84 -11.24
CA TYR A 141 -0.52 4.55 -11.90
C TYR A 141 0.00 5.68 -12.80
N ARG A 142 0.84 6.56 -12.26
CA ARG A 142 1.45 7.67 -13.02
C ARG A 142 2.19 7.15 -14.25
N ARG A 143 3.07 6.17 -14.05
CA ARG A 143 3.88 5.58 -15.13
C ARG A 143 3.04 5.00 -16.28
N TYR A 144 1.94 4.31 -15.96
CA TYR A 144 1.09 3.73 -16.99
C TYR A 144 0.10 4.74 -17.58
N MET A 145 -0.30 5.76 -16.83
CA MET A 145 -1.04 6.91 -17.37
C MET A 145 -0.19 7.67 -18.39
N ASP A 146 1.09 7.93 -18.09
CA ASP A 146 2.01 8.58 -19.03
C ASP A 146 2.26 7.71 -20.27
N ARG A 147 2.29 6.38 -20.12
CA ARG A 147 2.54 5.45 -21.22
C ARG A 147 1.33 5.23 -22.13
N TYR A 148 0.15 5.05 -21.55
CA TYR A 148 -1.06 4.66 -22.29
C TYR A 148 -2.02 5.83 -22.54
N GLY A 149 -1.84 6.93 -21.82
CA GLY A 149 -2.72 8.09 -21.89
C GLY A 149 -4.11 7.82 -21.34
N ASP A 150 -4.99 8.81 -21.54
CA ASP A 150 -6.40 8.71 -21.19
C ASP A 150 -7.20 8.02 -22.31
N PHE A 151 -7.28 6.69 -22.28
CA PHE A 151 -7.90 5.92 -23.37
C PHE A 151 -9.44 5.81 -23.25
N ALA A 152 -10.01 5.89 -22.05
CA ALA A 152 -11.46 5.86 -21.82
C ALA A 152 -12.05 7.28 -21.74
N MET A 153 -12.95 7.58 -22.67
CA MET A 153 -13.68 8.86 -22.72
C MET A 153 -14.86 8.86 -21.75
N GLU A 154 -15.35 10.04 -21.39
CA GLU A 154 -16.55 10.19 -20.57
C GLU A 154 -17.78 9.60 -21.29
N GLY A 155 -18.61 8.87 -20.55
CA GLY A 155 -19.83 8.24 -21.07
C GLY A 155 -19.63 6.91 -21.80
N GLN A 156 -18.41 6.42 -21.94
CA GLN A 156 -18.15 5.10 -22.54
C GLN A 156 -18.61 3.95 -21.63
N SER A 157 -18.99 2.84 -22.26
CA SER A 157 -19.24 1.60 -21.53
C SER A 157 -17.93 0.97 -21.00
N LEU A 158 -18.05 0.16 -19.94
CA LEU A 158 -16.93 -0.61 -19.41
C LEU A 158 -16.29 -1.51 -20.49
N GLU A 159 -17.11 -2.12 -21.35
CA GLU A 159 -16.64 -2.99 -22.42
C GLU A 159 -15.78 -2.24 -23.44
N GLU A 160 -16.21 -1.06 -23.89
CA GLU A 160 -15.43 -0.21 -24.79
C GLU A 160 -14.08 0.20 -24.17
N ALA A 161 -14.08 0.58 -22.90
CA ALA A 161 -12.84 0.95 -22.20
C ALA A 161 -11.86 -0.24 -22.11
N LEU A 162 -12.37 -1.46 -21.89
CA LEU A 162 -11.56 -2.67 -21.87
C LEU A 162 -11.01 -3.03 -23.26
N LEU A 163 -11.79 -2.81 -24.32
CA LEU A 163 -11.32 -3.01 -25.70
C LEU A 163 -10.20 -2.04 -26.04
N LYS A 164 -10.37 -0.75 -25.74
CA LYS A 164 -9.31 0.25 -25.93
C LYS A 164 -8.04 -0.07 -25.14
N TYR A 165 -8.19 -0.55 -23.90
CA TYR A 165 -7.03 -1.04 -23.14
C TYR A 165 -6.29 -2.18 -23.87
N LEU A 166 -7.02 -3.16 -24.40
CA LEU A 166 -6.42 -4.28 -25.13
C LEU A 166 -5.71 -3.84 -26.42
N GLU A 167 -6.16 -2.75 -27.05
CA GLU A 167 -5.52 -2.15 -28.21
C GLU A 167 -4.22 -1.40 -27.89
N VAL A 168 -4.20 -0.69 -26.77
CA VAL A 168 -3.06 0.17 -26.37
C VAL A 168 -1.96 -0.65 -25.68
N VAL A 169 -2.31 -1.74 -25.01
CA VAL A 169 -1.34 -2.54 -24.25
C VAL A 169 -0.73 -3.67 -25.08
N GLU A 170 0.60 -3.79 -25.00
CA GLU A 170 1.37 -4.86 -25.63
C GLU A 170 0.96 -6.26 -25.12
N ASP A 171 0.83 -7.20 -26.06
CA ASP A 171 0.26 -8.53 -25.82
C ASP A 171 0.99 -9.37 -24.78
N HIS A 172 2.32 -9.28 -24.76
CA HIS A 172 3.15 -10.17 -23.96
C HIS A 172 3.00 -9.92 -22.45
N ASN A 173 2.56 -8.72 -22.05
CA ASN A 173 2.54 -8.31 -20.65
C ASN A 173 1.20 -7.77 -20.13
N LYS A 174 0.13 -7.78 -20.95
CA LYS A 174 -1.19 -7.19 -20.61
C LYS A 174 -1.88 -7.72 -19.35
N PHE A 175 -1.42 -8.85 -18.81
CA PHE A 175 -1.95 -9.48 -17.60
C PHE A 175 -0.98 -9.46 -16.41
N GLU A 176 0.14 -8.75 -16.52
CA GLU A 176 1.07 -8.54 -15.42
C GLU A 176 0.41 -7.73 -14.30
N SER A 177 0.82 -8.02 -13.06
CA SER A 177 0.20 -7.46 -11.86
C SER A 177 0.17 -5.93 -11.84
N GLY A 178 1.23 -5.27 -12.31
CA GLY A 178 1.27 -3.81 -12.43
C GLY A 178 0.26 -3.24 -13.41
N ARG A 179 0.04 -3.87 -14.57
CA ARG A 179 -0.91 -3.36 -15.55
C ARG A 179 -2.35 -3.58 -15.12
N ILE A 180 -2.62 -4.72 -14.47
CA ILE A 180 -3.95 -4.99 -13.90
C ILE A 180 -4.26 -4.04 -12.74
N ASP A 181 -3.28 -3.74 -11.88
CA ASP A 181 -3.44 -2.76 -10.80
C ASP A 181 -3.76 -1.36 -11.34
N PHE A 182 -3.00 -0.91 -12.35
CA PHE A 182 -3.27 0.33 -13.06
C PHE A 182 -4.69 0.34 -13.65
N LEU A 183 -5.05 -0.67 -14.44
CA LEU A 183 -6.34 -0.72 -15.11
C LEU A 183 -7.49 -0.68 -14.10
N ASN A 184 -7.37 -1.38 -12.97
CA ASN A 184 -8.39 -1.38 -11.93
C ASN A 184 -8.61 0.03 -11.38
N LYS A 185 -7.53 0.68 -10.92
CA LYS A 185 -7.59 2.05 -10.40
C LYS A 185 -8.09 3.04 -11.44
N TYR A 186 -7.65 2.90 -12.69
CA TYR A 186 -8.07 3.76 -13.79
C TYR A 186 -9.58 3.67 -14.03
N LEU A 187 -10.12 2.45 -14.12
CA LEU A 187 -11.55 2.25 -14.35
C LEU A 187 -12.41 2.67 -13.15
N ILE A 188 -11.92 2.47 -11.92
CA ILE A 188 -12.57 3.01 -10.71
C ILE A 188 -12.62 4.54 -10.76
N ASN A 189 -11.49 5.19 -11.06
CA ASN A 189 -11.42 6.65 -11.16
C ASN A 189 -12.33 7.21 -12.27
N LYS A 190 -12.54 6.44 -13.34
CA LYS A 190 -13.49 6.76 -14.44
C LYS A 190 -14.95 6.45 -14.11
N GLY A 191 -15.25 5.89 -12.93
CA GLY A 191 -16.60 5.50 -12.54
C GLY A 191 -17.14 4.28 -13.29
N LEU A 192 -16.28 3.53 -13.99
CA LEU A 192 -16.65 2.34 -14.77
C LEU A 192 -16.64 1.05 -13.94
N LEU A 193 -15.99 1.09 -12.77
CA LEU A 193 -15.96 0.00 -11.81
C LEU A 193 -16.28 0.50 -10.40
N ALA A 194 -16.88 -0.37 -9.59
CA ALA A 194 -17.05 -0.15 -8.16
C ALA A 194 -15.70 -0.20 -7.43
N SER A 195 -15.57 0.54 -6.32
CA SER A 195 -14.32 0.64 -5.56
C SER A 195 -13.86 -0.67 -4.90
N ASP A 196 -14.75 -1.64 -4.74
CA ASP A 196 -14.47 -2.96 -4.16
C ASP A 196 -14.04 -4.02 -5.20
N TYR A 197 -13.92 -3.62 -6.47
CA TYR A 197 -13.56 -4.52 -7.54
C TYR A 197 -12.10 -5.00 -7.40
N THR A 198 -11.88 -6.31 -7.49
CA THR A 198 -10.55 -6.89 -7.23
C THR A 198 -9.76 -7.11 -8.52
N ASN A 199 -8.43 -7.01 -8.43
CA ASN A 199 -7.51 -7.30 -9.55
C ASN A 199 -7.76 -8.70 -10.15
N LYS A 200 -8.12 -9.69 -9.32
CA LYS A 200 -8.47 -11.05 -9.77
C LYS A 200 -9.77 -11.08 -10.58
N LYS A 201 -10.81 -10.36 -10.17
CA LYS A 201 -12.07 -10.23 -10.92
C LYS A 201 -11.82 -9.51 -12.25
N LEU A 202 -11.08 -8.40 -12.23
CA LEU A 202 -10.77 -7.62 -13.42
C LEU A 202 -9.96 -8.43 -14.44
N LYS A 203 -8.93 -9.14 -14.01
CA LYS A 203 -8.14 -10.02 -14.89
C LYS A 203 -9.01 -11.08 -15.57
N LYS A 204 -10.03 -11.62 -14.89
CA LYS A 204 -10.98 -12.55 -15.50
C LYS A 204 -11.86 -11.84 -16.53
N LEU A 205 -12.39 -10.66 -16.19
CA LEU A 205 -13.23 -9.86 -17.08
C LEU A 205 -12.50 -9.49 -18.38
N VAL A 206 -11.28 -8.95 -18.29
CA VAL A 206 -10.44 -8.61 -19.45
C VAL A 206 -10.21 -9.82 -20.34
N LYS A 207 -9.99 -11.00 -19.75
CA LYS A 207 -9.83 -12.26 -20.51
C LYS A 207 -11.11 -12.66 -21.23
N THR A 208 -12.27 -12.49 -20.60
CA THR A 208 -13.56 -12.83 -21.21
C THR A 208 -13.85 -11.90 -22.39
N VAL A 209 -13.71 -10.58 -22.20
CA VAL A 209 -13.90 -9.59 -23.28
C VAL A 209 -12.91 -9.82 -24.42
N GLY A 210 -11.63 -10.03 -24.09
CA GLY A 210 -10.61 -10.28 -25.12
C GLY A 210 -10.81 -11.59 -25.90
N LYS A 211 -11.51 -12.58 -25.33
CA LYS A 211 -11.90 -13.80 -26.06
C LYS A 211 -13.13 -13.58 -26.94
N LEU A 212 -14.10 -12.82 -26.45
CA LEU A 212 -15.33 -12.53 -27.18
C LEU A 212 -15.03 -11.75 -28.48
N HIS A 213 -14.05 -10.86 -28.42
CA HIS A 213 -13.65 -9.98 -29.52
C HIS A 213 -12.29 -10.37 -30.11
N GLU A 214 -11.92 -11.66 -30.05
CA GLU A 214 -10.58 -12.11 -30.47
C GLU A 214 -10.33 -11.88 -31.97
N ASP A 215 -11.36 -12.10 -32.80
CA ASP A 215 -11.26 -11.96 -34.25
C ASP A 215 -11.26 -10.49 -34.68
N ASP A 216 -12.11 -9.66 -34.07
CA ASP A 216 -12.11 -8.20 -34.26
C ASP A 216 -10.76 -7.59 -33.86
N TYR A 217 -10.15 -8.09 -32.77
CA TYR A 217 -8.82 -7.67 -32.32
C TYR A 217 -7.72 -7.99 -33.33
N LYS A 218 -7.75 -9.20 -33.93
CA LYS A 218 -6.79 -9.59 -34.97
C LYS A 218 -6.90 -8.68 -36.20
N LEU A 219 -8.13 -8.30 -36.55
CA LEU A 219 -8.44 -7.46 -37.70
C LEU A 219 -7.94 -6.02 -37.49
N VAL A 220 -8.29 -5.39 -36.36
CA VAL A 220 -7.82 -4.03 -36.00
C VAL A 220 -6.29 -3.96 -35.88
N ARG A 221 -5.65 -4.99 -35.33
CA ARG A 221 -4.19 -5.07 -35.29
C ARG A 221 -3.54 -5.24 -36.65
N LEU A 222 -4.20 -5.95 -37.56
CA LEU A 222 -3.71 -6.10 -38.93
C LEU A 222 -3.81 -4.74 -39.65
N GLU A 223 -4.94 -4.05 -39.52
CA GLU A 223 -5.14 -2.71 -40.09
C GLU A 223 -4.11 -1.70 -39.59
N LYS A 224 -3.86 -1.61 -38.27
CA LYS A 224 -2.81 -0.73 -37.71
C LYS A 224 -1.41 -1.08 -38.25
N ARG A 225 -1.10 -2.37 -38.41
CA ARG A 225 0.18 -2.80 -39.01
C ARG A 225 0.27 -2.44 -40.48
N MET A 226 -0.81 -2.56 -41.24
CA MET A 226 -0.85 -2.17 -42.65
C MET A 226 -0.74 -0.65 -42.84
N GLN A 227 -1.32 0.15 -41.94
CA GLN A 227 -1.23 1.61 -41.97
C GLN A 227 0.16 2.14 -41.57
N GLY A 228 0.91 1.41 -40.74
CA GLY A 228 2.29 1.75 -40.35
C GLY A 228 3.39 1.34 -41.34
N ILE A 229 3.03 0.75 -42.49
CA ILE A 229 3.96 0.34 -43.57
C ILE A 229 3.94 1.36 -44.74
N GLY A 230 3.21 2.48 -44.60
CA GLY A 230 3.17 3.58 -45.57
C GLY A 230 4.17 4.70 -45.28
#